data_AF-A0A3E0VQ82-F1
#
_entry.id   AF-A0A3E0VQ82-F1
#
_cell.length_a   1.000
_cell.length_b   1.000
_cell.length_c   1.000
_cell.angle_alpha   90.00
_cell.angle_beta   90.00
_cell.angle_gamma   90.00
#
_symmetry.space_group_name_H-M   'P 1'
#
loop_
_entity.id
_entity.type
_entity.pdbx_description
1 polymer ?
#
loop_
_entity_poly.entity_id
_entity_poly.type
_entity_poly.pdbx_seq_one_letter_code
_entity_poly.pdbx_strand_id
1 'polypeptide(L)'
;MADAFPPAPFDVALKQMAIYDAYYSNQLELLTGNAGSPVTHVRNGVGYSGGLQGVIAKATIGVPAGENRSSLGIPVAGDLAQLSADLLFGEPAKITLPDSTDTTDEKATPERKAAQERLELIMSSDEAHAEMLRSGEYAAAHGGAYLGVVWDASVLDHVWFRTYRADCALPEYKYGRLTAVTLWTDYEKEDDTYRLLERHTPGFITYSLWKGETGVKGRQVPLDTIEETAHYLAIRDVSGKEILPEAETLDQVVRTGVQWLAVEFYPNMLPNPMWDKKGVLANLGRSDFYGLESLFDRINGIWSSLMRDFDNGAGRLTVPESYLRLNGPGKGASFDMGRQIYSPVGGLVDDGKGGTITLSQFEIRVDEHLGTIEALKRQIAQTAGYSVSHFGIHDTGTKTATEVNDDRTDSERTRDKKAMYVRPALARLARTALAIDGFVFPGKGGAVIEDLPDIEFAEVSQVDPESRARTIQMLDAARSVSIRTKVRMAQPGLDEQEADEEADAIRVENGLAPSTDPTTFTGDGPPPDEVP
;
A
#
# COMPACT_ATOMS: atom_id res chain seq x y z
N MET A 1 19.12 27.27 11.75
CA MET A 1 18.09 27.13 10.70
C MET A 1 18.64 26.49 9.42
N ALA A 2 19.93 26.61 9.07
CA ALA A 2 20.49 25.98 7.86
C ALA A 2 20.60 24.44 7.92
N ASP A 3 20.69 23.86 9.13
CA ASP A 3 20.89 22.41 9.29
C ASP A 3 19.64 21.63 9.73
N ALA A 4 18.48 22.28 9.80
CA ALA A 4 17.24 21.60 10.19
C ALA A 4 16.84 20.58 9.12
N PHE A 5 16.58 19.33 9.54
CA PHE A 5 16.18 18.25 8.67
C PHE A 5 14.94 17.53 9.23
N PRO A 6 13.89 17.27 8.43
CA PRO A 6 13.76 17.64 7.02
C PRO A 6 13.66 19.16 6.79
N PRO A 7 14.10 19.67 5.62
CA PRO A 7 14.09 21.09 5.34
C PRO A 7 12.67 21.63 5.10
N ALA A 8 12.45 22.91 5.40
CA ALA A 8 11.23 23.60 5.01
C ALA A 8 11.15 23.73 3.47
N PRO A 9 9.96 23.61 2.85
CA PRO A 9 8.64 23.46 3.47
C PRO A 9 8.22 21.99 3.70
N PHE A 10 9.07 21.01 3.41
CA PHE A 10 8.73 19.58 3.51
C PHE A 10 8.55 19.11 4.94
N ASP A 11 9.16 19.79 5.92
CA ASP A 11 8.97 19.54 7.35
C ASP A 11 7.48 19.50 7.76
N VAL A 12 6.62 20.32 7.15
CA VAL A 12 5.18 20.33 7.43
C VAL A 12 4.48 19.08 6.91
N ALA A 13 4.79 18.64 5.68
CA ALA A 13 4.19 17.45 5.10
C ALA A 13 4.66 16.18 5.81
N LEU A 14 5.95 16.10 6.11
CA LEU A 14 6.58 14.95 6.77
C LEU A 14 6.11 14.78 8.21
N LYS A 15 5.84 15.87 8.94
CA LYS A 15 5.18 15.80 10.25
C LYS A 15 3.79 15.15 10.18
N GLN A 16 3.01 15.45 9.14
CA GLN A 16 1.71 14.78 8.96
C GLN A 16 1.90 13.32 8.56
N MET A 17 2.85 13.02 7.67
CA MET A 17 3.13 11.64 7.27
C MET A 17 3.57 10.79 8.46
N ALA A 18 4.29 11.35 9.44
CA ALA A 18 4.63 10.66 10.69
C ALA A 18 3.40 10.33 11.56
N ILE A 19 2.34 11.17 11.51
CA ILE A 19 1.05 10.85 12.16
C ILE A 19 0.40 9.67 11.44
N TYR A 20 0.39 9.68 10.10
CA TYR A 20 -0.15 8.56 9.31
C TYR A 20 0.63 7.26 9.53
N ASP A 21 1.95 7.34 9.65
CA ASP A 21 2.80 6.18 9.93
C ASP A 21 2.52 5.57 11.31
N ALA A 22 2.25 6.40 12.32
CA ALA A 22 1.85 5.90 13.64
C ALA A 22 0.51 5.14 13.61
N TYR A 23 -0.45 5.57 12.77
CA TYR A 23 -1.68 4.80 12.52
C TYR A 23 -1.42 3.53 11.71
N TYR A 24 -0.62 3.62 10.65
CA TYR A 24 -0.27 2.49 9.78
C TYR A 24 0.43 1.37 10.55
N SER A 25 1.44 1.71 11.35
CA SER A 25 2.20 0.77 12.19
C SER A 25 1.47 0.35 13.47
N ASN A 26 0.29 0.91 13.74
CA ASN A 26 -0.47 0.77 14.99
C ASN A 26 0.35 1.14 16.25
N GLN A 27 1.37 1.99 16.11
CA GLN A 27 2.19 2.51 17.21
C GLN A 27 1.61 3.82 17.74
N LEU A 28 0.43 3.74 18.36
CA LEU A 28 -0.32 4.91 18.84
C LEU A 28 0.43 5.74 19.90
N GLU A 29 1.42 5.16 20.57
CA GLU A 29 2.29 5.87 21.51
C GLU A 29 3.04 7.02 20.83
N LEU A 30 3.43 6.85 19.55
CA LEU A 30 4.12 7.88 18.77
C LEU A 30 3.25 9.11 18.50
N LEU A 31 1.92 8.97 18.49
CA LEU A 31 1.00 10.11 18.35
C LEU A 31 1.07 11.06 19.54
N THR A 32 1.35 10.53 20.74
CA THR A 32 1.46 11.35 21.96
C THR A 32 2.75 12.17 22.01
N GLY A 33 3.84 11.68 21.40
CA GLY A 33 5.11 12.38 21.25
C GLY A 33 5.12 13.40 20.10
N ASN A 34 4.43 13.10 18.99
CA ASN A 34 4.30 13.99 17.83
C ASN A 34 3.22 15.07 17.99
N ALA A 35 2.38 14.99 19.03
CA ALA A 35 1.45 16.04 19.44
C ALA A 35 2.14 17.19 20.20
N GLY A 36 3.31 17.62 19.73
CA GLY A 36 4.03 18.82 20.17
C GLY A 36 3.30 20.11 19.79
N SER A 37 2.04 20.24 20.19
CA SER A 37 1.40 21.55 20.25
C SER A 37 1.91 22.25 21.51
N PRO A 38 2.55 23.44 21.40
CA PRO A 38 2.92 24.22 22.56
C PRO A 38 1.66 24.46 23.41
N VAL A 39 1.82 24.44 24.72
CA VAL A 39 0.75 24.76 25.68
C VAL A 39 0.19 26.14 25.30
N THR A 40 -1.04 26.20 24.79
CA THR A 40 -1.63 27.46 24.31
C THR A 40 -2.27 28.25 25.44
N HIS A 41 -2.64 27.59 26.55
CA HIS A 41 -3.08 28.26 27.76
C HIS A 41 -3.01 27.32 28.98
N VAL A 42 -2.87 27.92 30.16
CA VAL A 42 -2.85 27.23 31.45
C VAL A 42 -4.15 27.56 32.18
N ARG A 43 -4.89 26.55 32.66
CA ARG A 43 -6.05 26.74 33.56
C ARG A 43 -5.79 25.94 34.83
N ASN A 44 -5.84 26.62 35.98
CA ASN A 44 -5.54 26.04 37.30
C ASN A 44 -4.18 25.32 37.39
N GLY A 45 -3.12 25.88 36.79
CA GLY A 45 -1.77 25.32 36.86
C GLY A 45 -1.53 24.08 35.97
N VAL A 46 -2.54 23.64 35.22
CA VAL A 46 -2.42 22.56 34.23
C VAL A 46 -2.33 23.16 32.84
N GLY A 47 -1.31 22.78 32.08
CA GLY A 47 -1.12 23.22 30.70
C GLY A 47 -2.04 22.49 29.72
N TYR A 48 -2.75 23.24 28.88
CA TYR A 48 -3.58 22.72 27.79
C TYR A 48 -2.94 23.04 26.44
N SER A 49 -2.73 22.02 25.61
CA SER A 49 -2.33 22.20 24.21
C SER A 49 -3.59 22.34 23.33
N GLY A 50 -3.72 23.49 22.68
CA GLY A 50 -4.84 23.80 21.81
C GLY A 50 -4.55 23.39 20.37
N GLY A 51 -4.89 22.14 20.03
CA GLY A 51 -5.03 21.67 18.66
C GLY A 51 -6.30 20.83 18.55
N LEU A 52 -7.04 20.96 17.45
CA LEU A 52 -8.32 20.25 17.25
C LEU A 52 -8.21 18.73 17.42
N GLN A 53 -7.01 18.16 17.20
CA GLN A 53 -6.69 16.73 17.39
C GLN A 53 -6.32 16.38 18.84
N GLY A 54 -5.67 17.28 19.59
CA GLY A 54 -5.33 17.05 21.01
C GLY A 54 -6.55 17.07 21.94
N VAL A 55 -7.64 17.70 21.51
CA VAL A 55 -8.92 17.69 22.22
C VAL A 55 -9.63 16.35 22.05
N ILE A 56 -9.50 15.64 20.92
CA ILE A 56 -10.20 14.36 20.70
C ILE A 56 -9.51 13.22 21.44
N ALA A 57 -8.17 13.21 21.50
CA ALA A 57 -7.42 12.24 22.31
C ALA A 57 -7.73 12.36 23.82
N LYS A 58 -8.07 13.56 24.32
CA LYS A 58 -8.46 13.79 25.73
C LYS A 58 -9.97 13.80 26.00
N ALA A 59 -10.82 14.03 24.99
CA ALA A 59 -12.26 14.17 25.18
C ALA A 59 -13.04 12.87 24.96
N THR A 60 -12.44 11.84 24.33
CA THR A 60 -13.22 10.64 23.99
C THR A 60 -13.52 9.77 25.21
N ILE A 61 -12.70 9.81 26.27
CA ILE A 61 -13.04 9.33 27.62
C ILE A 61 -12.24 10.20 28.60
N GLY A 62 -12.89 10.84 29.58
CA GLY A 62 -12.20 11.63 30.60
C GLY A 62 -11.23 10.76 31.42
N VAL A 63 -9.94 10.83 31.12
CA VAL A 63 -8.89 10.13 31.87
C VAL A 63 -8.05 11.17 32.63
N PRO A 64 -8.02 11.14 33.97
CA PRO A 64 -7.12 11.99 34.75
C PRO A 64 -5.66 11.62 34.52
N ALA A 65 -4.77 12.62 34.51
CA ALA A 65 -3.33 12.42 34.37
C ALA A 65 -2.78 11.64 35.57
N GLY A 66 -2.09 10.52 35.32
CA GLY A 66 -1.39 9.73 36.35
C GLY A 66 -1.53 8.22 36.25
N GLU A 67 -2.40 7.70 35.37
CA GLU A 67 -2.56 6.26 35.14
C GLU A 67 -1.94 5.91 33.78
N ASN A 68 -0.84 5.14 33.79
CA ASN A 68 -0.28 4.53 32.58
C ASN A 68 -1.27 3.49 32.06
N ARG A 69 -2.27 3.93 31.29
CA ARG A 69 -3.17 3.04 30.57
C ARG A 69 -2.55 2.73 29.21
N SER A 70 -2.18 1.48 29.00
CA SER A 70 -1.89 0.96 27.66
C SER A 70 -3.13 1.17 26.78
N SER A 71 -3.04 2.07 25.80
CA SER A 71 -4.04 2.18 24.75
C SER A 71 -3.92 0.97 23.84
N LEU A 72 -4.92 0.09 23.85
CA LEU A 72 -4.94 -1.03 22.91
C LEU A 72 -5.63 -0.54 21.63
N GLY A 73 -4.86 -0.47 20.54
CA GLY A 73 -5.34 -0.12 19.20
C GLY A 73 -5.57 -1.36 18.34
N ILE A 74 -6.50 -1.26 17.39
CA ILE A 74 -6.65 -2.25 16.31
C ILE A 74 -6.11 -1.66 14.99
N PRO A 75 -5.44 -2.47 14.15
CA PRO A 75 -4.68 -1.98 12.98
C PRO A 75 -5.58 -1.64 11.78
N VAL A 76 -6.72 -0.97 11.99
CA VAL A 76 -7.71 -0.65 10.94
C VAL A 76 -7.12 0.22 9.82
N ALA A 77 -6.17 1.09 10.15
CA ALA A 77 -5.44 1.88 9.16
C ALA A 77 -4.53 1.01 8.29
N GLY A 78 -3.85 0.03 8.89
CA GLY A 78 -3.08 -0.99 8.18
C GLY A 78 -3.96 -1.81 7.23
N ASP A 79 -5.09 -2.33 7.74
CA ASP A 79 -6.07 -3.08 6.94
C ASP A 79 -6.56 -2.28 5.72
N LEU A 80 -6.77 -0.96 5.89
CA LEU A 80 -7.19 -0.06 4.81
C LEU A 80 -6.10 0.15 3.76
N ALA A 81 -4.85 0.34 4.19
CA ALA A 81 -3.72 0.49 3.29
C ALA A 81 -3.45 -0.79 2.49
N GLN A 82 -3.52 -1.95 3.15
CA GLN A 82 -3.42 -3.26 2.53
C GLN A 82 -4.54 -3.48 1.50
N LEU A 83 -5.80 -3.22 1.88
CA LEU A 83 -6.92 -3.33 0.94
C LEU A 83 -6.72 -2.45 -0.30
N SER A 84 -6.22 -1.23 -0.12
CA SER A 84 -5.92 -0.36 -1.26
C SER A 84 -4.87 -0.95 -2.19
N ALA A 85 -3.83 -1.58 -1.63
CA ALA A 85 -2.76 -2.20 -2.40
C ALA A 85 -3.27 -3.43 -3.16
N ASP A 86 -4.00 -4.31 -2.47
CA ASP A 86 -4.58 -5.53 -3.04
C ASP A 86 -5.57 -5.23 -4.17
N LEU A 87 -6.36 -4.17 -4.05
CA LEU A 87 -7.26 -3.75 -5.11
C LEU A 87 -6.53 -3.25 -6.36
N LEU A 88 -5.35 -2.63 -6.21
CA LEU A 88 -4.65 -2.00 -7.32
C LEU A 88 -3.60 -2.91 -7.96
N PHE A 89 -2.91 -3.70 -7.14
CA PHE A 89 -1.79 -4.55 -7.51
C PHE A 89 -2.01 -6.01 -7.09
N GLY A 90 -3.25 -6.44 -6.80
CA GLY A 90 -3.52 -7.86 -6.51
C GLY A 90 -3.19 -8.75 -7.71
N GLU A 91 -3.58 -8.30 -8.90
CA GLU A 91 -3.23 -8.93 -10.18
C GLU A 91 -2.07 -8.15 -10.84
N PRO A 92 -1.10 -8.83 -11.47
CA PRO A 92 0.02 -8.17 -12.12
C PRO A 92 -0.43 -7.32 -13.31
N ALA A 93 0.18 -6.15 -13.45
CA ALA A 93 -0.07 -5.28 -14.60
C ALA A 93 0.59 -5.86 -15.86
N LYS A 94 -0.13 -5.83 -16.98
CA LYS A 94 0.44 -6.15 -18.29
C LYS A 94 1.18 -4.92 -18.81
N ILE A 95 2.45 -5.11 -19.16
CA ILE A 95 3.35 -4.06 -19.62
C ILE A 95 3.79 -4.41 -21.04
N THR A 96 3.36 -3.63 -22.02
CA THR A 96 3.59 -3.92 -23.44
C THR A 96 4.34 -2.78 -24.11
N LEU A 97 5.53 -3.03 -24.63
CA LEU A 97 6.23 -2.09 -25.48
C LEU A 97 5.50 -1.93 -26.83
N PRO A 98 5.37 -0.71 -27.36
CA PRO A 98 4.89 -0.52 -28.73
C PRO A 98 5.74 -1.29 -29.74
N ASP A 99 5.10 -1.86 -30.75
CA ASP A 99 5.71 -2.61 -31.86
C ASP A 99 6.56 -3.82 -31.41
N SER A 100 6.27 -4.39 -30.23
CA SER A 100 6.97 -5.57 -29.70
C SER A 100 6.26 -6.90 -29.96
N THR A 101 4.98 -6.87 -30.28
CA THR A 101 4.16 -8.05 -30.62
C THR A 101 3.94 -8.14 -32.12
N ASP A 102 3.93 -9.36 -32.66
CA ASP A 102 3.50 -9.57 -34.04
C ASP A 102 2.02 -9.22 -34.16
N THR A 103 1.67 -8.44 -35.18
CA THR A 103 0.30 -8.18 -35.57
C THR A 103 0.01 -8.90 -36.89
N THR A 104 -1.27 -8.96 -37.28
CA THR A 104 -1.68 -9.55 -38.56
C THR A 104 -0.98 -8.90 -39.76
N ASP A 105 -0.66 -7.60 -39.66
CA ASP A 105 -0.14 -6.79 -40.76
C ASP A 105 1.39 -6.58 -40.66
N GLU A 106 1.98 -6.57 -39.47
CA GLU A 106 3.40 -6.27 -39.24
C GLU A 106 4.04 -7.19 -38.18
N LYS A 107 5.25 -7.67 -38.46
CA LYS A 107 6.05 -8.46 -37.52
C LYS A 107 6.97 -7.56 -36.70
N ALA A 108 7.00 -7.78 -35.38
CA ALA A 108 7.90 -7.07 -34.50
C ALA A 108 9.36 -7.46 -34.79
N THR A 109 10.27 -6.48 -34.68
CA THR A 109 11.69 -6.73 -34.91
C THR A 109 12.26 -7.63 -33.80
N PRO A 110 13.30 -8.45 -34.08
CA PRO A 110 13.93 -9.29 -33.05
C PRO A 110 14.43 -8.49 -31.85
N GLU A 111 14.91 -7.26 -32.08
CA GLU A 111 15.35 -6.35 -31.02
C GLU A 111 14.18 -5.91 -30.12
N ARG A 112 13.00 -5.60 -30.70
CA ARG A 112 11.80 -5.23 -29.95
C ARG A 112 11.25 -6.40 -29.13
N LYS A 113 11.27 -7.61 -29.68
CA LYS A 113 10.88 -8.83 -28.96
C LYS A 113 11.82 -9.11 -27.78
N ALA A 114 13.14 -9.05 -28.01
CA ALA A 114 14.13 -9.23 -26.93
C ALA A 114 14.01 -8.15 -25.84
N ALA A 115 13.71 -6.91 -26.23
CA ALA A 115 13.46 -5.82 -25.29
C ALA A 115 12.17 -6.03 -24.46
N GLN A 116 11.11 -6.57 -25.06
CA GLN A 116 9.87 -6.93 -24.37
C GLN A 116 10.10 -8.08 -23.38
N GLU A 117 10.74 -9.17 -23.79
CA GLU A 117 11.10 -10.28 -22.91
C GLU A 117 11.96 -9.80 -21.72
N ARG A 118 12.90 -8.88 -21.99
CA ARG A 118 13.74 -8.30 -20.95
C ARG A 118 12.94 -7.39 -20.02
N LEU A 119 11.98 -6.65 -20.53
CA LEU A 119 11.12 -5.79 -19.73
C LEU A 119 10.19 -6.60 -18.81
N GLU A 120 9.65 -7.70 -19.30
CA GLU A 120 8.83 -8.63 -18.51
C GLU A 120 9.63 -9.24 -17.35
N LEU A 121 10.89 -9.61 -17.59
CA LEU A 121 11.78 -10.07 -16.51
C LEU A 121 11.95 -9.02 -15.40
N ILE A 122 12.14 -7.75 -15.79
CA ILE A 122 12.41 -6.64 -14.86
C ILE A 122 11.14 -6.21 -14.09
N MET A 123 10.01 -6.14 -14.78
CA MET A 123 8.81 -5.45 -14.29
C MET A 123 7.61 -6.36 -14.02
N SER A 124 7.62 -7.58 -14.56
CA SER A 124 6.51 -8.55 -14.49
C SER A 124 6.89 -9.85 -13.78
N SER A 125 8.02 -9.87 -13.07
CA SER A 125 8.39 -10.98 -12.18
C SER A 125 7.60 -10.96 -10.87
N ASP A 126 7.54 -12.09 -10.16
CA ASP A 126 6.89 -12.18 -8.85
C ASP A 126 7.49 -11.20 -7.82
N GLU A 127 8.82 -10.98 -7.89
CA GLU A 127 9.51 -10.02 -7.03
C GLU A 127 9.11 -8.58 -7.36
N ALA A 128 9.03 -8.23 -8.66
CA ALA A 128 8.53 -6.93 -9.09
C ALA A 128 7.07 -6.73 -8.64
N HIS A 129 6.24 -7.76 -8.73
CA HIS A 129 4.84 -7.70 -8.30
C HIS A 129 4.71 -7.49 -6.79
N ALA A 130 5.49 -8.21 -5.98
CA ALA A 130 5.55 -8.03 -4.54
C ALA A 130 6.03 -6.60 -4.16
N GLU A 131 6.98 -6.07 -4.93
CA GLU A 131 7.46 -4.71 -4.77
C GLU A 131 6.38 -3.66 -5.13
N MET A 132 5.54 -3.93 -6.13
CA MET A 132 4.38 -3.10 -6.45
C MET A 132 3.31 -3.14 -5.36
N LEU A 133 3.01 -4.30 -4.79
CA LEU A 133 2.10 -4.40 -3.64
C LEU A 133 2.58 -3.54 -2.46
N ARG A 134 3.87 -3.64 -2.14
CA ARG A 134 4.52 -2.76 -1.14
C ARG A 134 4.36 -1.28 -1.48
N SER A 135 4.50 -0.93 -2.76
CA SER A 135 4.29 0.43 -3.24
C SER A 135 2.85 0.93 -3.07
N GLY A 136 1.86 0.06 -3.31
CA GLY A 136 0.46 0.34 -3.07
C GLY A 136 0.17 0.68 -1.62
N GLU A 137 0.70 -0.12 -0.68
CA GLU A 137 0.51 0.13 0.76
C GLU A 137 1.13 1.46 1.19
N TYR A 138 2.38 1.72 0.79
CA TYR A 138 3.06 2.98 1.12
C TYR A 138 2.35 4.18 0.53
N ALA A 139 1.85 4.07 -0.70
CA ALA A 139 1.08 5.12 -1.33
C ALA A 139 -0.24 5.39 -0.58
N ALA A 140 -0.98 4.34 -0.20
CA ALA A 140 -2.21 4.47 0.56
C ALA A 140 -1.98 5.16 1.92
N ALA A 141 -0.94 4.74 2.66
CA ALA A 141 -0.63 5.28 3.98
C ALA A 141 -0.04 6.70 3.93
N HIS A 142 0.93 6.98 3.05
CA HIS A 142 1.72 8.23 3.06
C HIS A 142 1.30 9.22 1.95
N GLY A 143 0.37 8.85 1.09
CA GLY A 143 -0.15 9.68 0.00
C GLY A 143 0.59 9.55 -1.33
N GLY A 144 1.61 8.71 -1.42
CA GLY A 144 2.30 8.38 -2.66
C GLY A 144 3.51 7.49 -2.40
N ALA A 145 4.13 7.00 -3.46
CA ALA A 145 5.36 6.21 -3.36
C ALA A 145 6.33 6.60 -4.47
N TYR A 146 7.61 6.38 -4.18
CA TYR A 146 8.70 6.55 -5.14
C TYR A 146 9.20 5.16 -5.55
N LEU A 147 9.42 4.97 -6.85
CA LEU A 147 9.98 3.75 -7.40
C LEU A 147 11.34 4.10 -8.00
N GLY A 148 12.41 3.53 -7.48
CA GLY A 148 13.78 3.76 -7.93
C GLY A 148 14.40 2.53 -8.58
N VAL A 149 15.00 2.68 -9.75
CA VAL A 149 15.77 1.63 -10.43
C VAL A 149 17.08 1.41 -9.70
N VAL A 150 17.39 0.14 -9.41
CA VAL A 150 18.60 -0.30 -8.69
C VAL A 150 19.28 -1.41 -9.49
N TRP A 151 20.61 -1.48 -9.38
CA TRP A 151 21.39 -2.54 -10.00
C TRP A 151 22.63 -2.87 -9.17
N ASP A 152 22.96 -4.16 -9.13
CA ASP A 152 24.22 -4.67 -8.61
C ASP A 152 24.52 -5.99 -9.33
N ALA A 153 25.62 -5.99 -10.10
CA ALA A 153 26.03 -7.15 -10.89
C ALA A 153 26.52 -8.33 -10.03
N SER A 154 26.76 -8.12 -8.73
CA SER A 154 27.06 -9.19 -7.78
C SER A 154 25.81 -9.87 -7.22
N VAL A 155 24.64 -9.24 -7.34
CA VAL A 155 23.37 -9.73 -6.79
C VAL A 155 22.49 -10.32 -7.89
N LEU A 156 22.20 -9.53 -8.93
CA LEU A 156 21.34 -9.94 -10.04
C LEU A 156 21.99 -9.61 -11.38
N ASP A 157 21.48 -10.27 -12.41
CA ASP A 157 22.00 -10.23 -13.77
C ASP A 157 21.15 -9.33 -14.69
N HIS A 158 20.25 -8.57 -14.08
CA HIS A 158 19.30 -7.58 -14.61
C HIS A 158 19.07 -6.49 -13.57
N VAL A 159 18.56 -5.33 -14.00
CA VAL A 159 18.11 -4.28 -13.08
C VAL A 159 16.79 -4.66 -12.43
N TRP A 160 16.52 -4.12 -11.25
CA TRP A 160 15.21 -4.20 -10.61
C TRP A 160 14.83 -2.81 -10.09
N PHE A 161 13.67 -2.68 -9.46
CA PHE A 161 13.28 -1.45 -8.80
C PHE A 161 12.95 -1.68 -7.33
N ARG A 162 13.04 -0.61 -6.55
CA ARG A 162 12.66 -0.59 -5.14
C ARG A 162 11.71 0.56 -4.88
N THR A 163 10.74 0.30 -4.03
CA THR A 163 9.81 1.29 -3.50
C THR A 163 10.40 1.98 -2.28
N TYR A 164 10.27 3.29 -2.27
CA TYR A 164 10.55 4.16 -1.14
C TYR A 164 9.26 4.87 -0.70
N ARG A 165 9.09 4.97 0.61
CA ARG A 165 7.98 5.71 1.22
C ARG A 165 8.09 7.20 0.90
N ALA A 166 6.95 7.88 0.80
CA ALA A 166 6.94 9.31 0.52
C ALA A 166 7.57 10.17 1.63
N ASP A 167 7.67 9.64 2.84
CA ASP A 167 8.25 10.33 3.97
C ASP A 167 9.78 10.19 4.09
N CYS A 168 10.41 9.46 3.18
CA CYS A 168 11.87 9.34 3.05
C CYS A 168 12.40 10.02 1.78
N ALA A 169 11.66 11.01 1.24
CA ALA A 169 11.97 11.65 -0.03
C ALA A 169 11.78 13.18 0.00
N LEU A 170 12.75 13.92 -0.57
CA LEU A 170 12.69 15.36 -0.81
C LEU A 170 12.61 15.61 -2.32
N PRO A 171 11.41 15.75 -2.89
CA PRO A 171 11.24 15.95 -4.33
C PRO A 171 11.41 17.42 -4.74
N GLU A 172 11.85 17.62 -5.98
CA GLU A 172 11.88 18.92 -6.64
C GLU A 172 11.01 18.89 -7.89
N TYR A 173 10.01 19.78 -7.93
CA TYR A 173 9.05 19.84 -9.03
C TYR A 173 9.21 21.11 -9.86
N LYS A 174 9.00 20.96 -11.17
CA LYS A 174 8.84 22.06 -12.11
C LYS A 174 7.56 21.84 -12.93
N TYR A 175 6.64 22.80 -12.87
CA TYR A 175 5.32 22.71 -13.54
C TYR A 175 4.56 21.40 -13.23
N GLY A 176 4.67 20.90 -12.00
CA GLY A 176 4.02 19.65 -11.58
C GLY A 176 4.70 18.36 -12.05
N ARG A 177 5.88 18.45 -12.67
CA ARG A 177 6.71 17.28 -13.04
C ARG A 177 7.91 17.15 -12.11
N LEU A 178 8.20 15.93 -11.69
CA LEU A 178 9.39 15.63 -10.88
C LEU A 178 10.65 15.87 -11.73
N THR A 179 11.59 16.63 -11.18
CA THR A 179 12.84 17.01 -11.87
C THR A 179 14.09 16.53 -11.16
N ALA A 180 14.02 16.35 -9.85
CA ALA A 180 15.02 15.69 -9.03
C ALA A 180 14.34 15.17 -7.76
N VAL A 181 14.95 14.21 -7.09
CA VAL A 181 14.51 13.75 -5.77
C VAL A 181 15.72 13.35 -4.94
N THR A 182 15.72 13.69 -3.66
CA THR A 182 16.70 13.17 -2.71
C THR A 182 16.01 12.19 -1.79
N LEU A 183 16.28 10.91 -1.97
CA LEU A 183 15.86 9.86 -1.05
C LEU A 183 16.81 9.85 0.15
N TRP A 184 16.34 9.44 1.32
CA TRP A 184 17.22 9.26 2.46
C TRP A 184 16.91 8.02 3.28
N THR A 185 17.95 7.52 3.93
CA THR A 185 17.88 6.43 4.90
C THR A 185 18.66 6.84 6.13
N ASP A 186 18.03 6.71 7.30
CA ASP A 186 18.66 6.99 8.59
C ASP A 186 19.15 5.68 9.22
N TYR A 187 20.38 5.70 9.73
CA TYR A 187 21.01 4.64 10.50
C TYR A 187 21.35 5.19 11.88
N GLU A 188 20.63 4.72 12.91
CA GLU A 188 20.89 5.14 14.28
C GLU A 188 22.05 4.33 14.88
N LYS A 189 23.05 5.05 15.44
CA LYS A 189 24.25 4.47 16.05
C LYS A 189 24.53 5.22 17.36
N GLU A 190 24.26 4.57 18.49
CA GLU A 190 24.42 5.16 19.82
C GLU A 190 23.67 6.51 19.93
N ASP A 191 24.40 7.62 20.06
CA ASP A 191 23.84 8.98 20.17
C ASP A 191 23.80 9.72 18.81
N ASP A 192 24.37 9.14 17.75
CA ASP A 192 24.51 9.77 16.43
C ASP A 192 23.53 9.17 15.40
N THR A 193 23.00 10.01 14.52
CA THR A 193 22.21 9.58 13.35
C THR A 193 23.05 9.74 12.08
N TYR A 194 23.31 8.63 11.38
CA TYR A 194 23.95 8.64 10.07
C TYR A 194 22.88 8.63 8.98
N ARG A 195 22.80 9.68 8.18
CA ARG A 195 21.81 9.85 7.12
C ARG A 195 22.47 9.71 5.75
N LEU A 196 22.13 8.64 5.04
CA LEU A 196 22.49 8.48 3.64
C LEU A 196 21.51 9.30 2.80
N LEU A 197 22.02 10.22 1.99
CA LEU A 197 21.25 10.95 0.99
C LEU A 197 21.59 10.43 -0.40
N GLU A 198 20.58 9.97 -1.12
CA GLU A 198 20.64 9.48 -2.48
C GLU A 198 19.89 10.47 -3.39
N ARG A 199 20.65 11.37 -4.03
CA ARG A 199 20.10 12.41 -4.89
C ARG A 199 20.06 11.94 -6.34
N HIS A 200 18.85 11.81 -6.86
CA HIS A 200 18.55 11.50 -8.25
C HIS A 200 18.35 12.77 -9.06
N THR A 201 19.12 12.90 -10.13
CA THR A 201 18.96 13.91 -11.16
C THR A 201 19.03 13.24 -12.54
N PRO A 202 18.54 13.87 -13.62
CA PRO A 202 18.61 13.25 -14.94
C PRO A 202 20.05 12.87 -15.31
N GLY A 203 20.32 11.58 -15.51
CA GLY A 203 21.66 11.07 -15.84
C GLY A 203 22.58 10.72 -14.67
N PHE A 204 22.26 11.11 -13.43
CA PHE A 204 23.18 10.98 -12.31
C PHE A 204 22.47 10.64 -11.00
N ILE A 205 23.09 9.77 -10.21
CA ILE A 205 22.77 9.50 -8.82
C ILE A 205 23.96 9.93 -7.97
N THR A 206 23.73 10.76 -6.97
CA THR A 206 24.77 11.21 -6.03
C THR A 206 24.48 10.67 -4.65
N TYR A 207 25.41 9.89 -4.09
CA TYR A 207 25.35 9.36 -2.74
C TYR A 207 26.22 10.20 -1.81
N SER A 208 25.66 10.61 -0.68
CA SER A 208 26.40 11.36 0.35
C SER A 208 25.96 10.91 1.74
N LEU A 209 26.91 10.68 2.65
CA LEU A 209 26.64 10.30 4.03
C LEU A 209 26.82 11.49 4.97
N TRP A 210 25.87 11.68 5.89
CA TRP A 210 25.86 12.78 6.82
C TRP A 210 25.73 12.27 8.25
N LYS A 211 26.60 12.75 9.14
CA LYS A 211 26.56 12.47 10.58
C LYS A 211 25.91 13.65 11.29
N GLY A 212 24.75 13.44 11.90
CA GLY A 212 24.00 14.45 12.64
C GLY A 212 23.25 13.86 13.83
N GLU A 213 22.17 14.53 14.21
CA GLU A 213 21.26 14.13 15.29
C GLU A 213 19.83 14.07 14.74
N THR A 214 18.88 13.57 15.52
CA THR A 214 17.45 13.61 15.17
C THR A 214 17.02 15.06 14.90
N GLY A 215 16.51 15.33 13.70
CA GLY A 215 16.07 16.67 13.30
C GLY A 215 17.17 17.58 12.74
N VAL A 216 18.44 17.12 12.68
CA VAL A 216 19.60 17.92 12.23
C VAL A 216 20.39 17.14 11.18
N LYS A 217 20.70 17.78 10.04
CA LYS A 217 21.47 17.14 8.95
C LYS A 217 22.92 16.85 9.34
N GLY A 218 23.57 17.77 10.05
CA GLY A 218 24.92 17.60 10.56
C GLY A 218 26.02 17.73 9.50
N ARG A 219 27.14 17.01 9.69
CA ARG A 219 28.36 17.11 8.87
C ARG A 219 28.48 15.94 7.89
N GLN A 220 28.91 16.21 6.67
CA GLN A 220 29.23 15.14 5.72
C GLN A 220 30.42 14.28 6.21
N VAL A 221 30.32 12.98 6.00
CA VAL A 221 31.33 11.96 6.32
C VAL A 221 31.50 11.00 5.12
N PRO A 222 32.65 10.30 5.00
CA PRO A 222 32.85 9.30 3.95
C PRO A 222 31.82 8.16 3.97
N LEU A 223 31.46 7.60 2.81
CA LEU A 223 30.47 6.53 2.70
C LEU A 223 30.90 5.20 3.35
N ASP A 224 32.20 5.00 3.60
CA ASP A 224 32.76 3.84 4.31
C ASP A 224 32.86 4.04 5.83
N THR A 225 32.32 5.14 6.37
CA THR A 225 32.29 5.39 7.82
C THR A 225 31.47 4.34 8.57
N ILE A 226 30.40 3.81 7.95
CA ILE A 226 29.60 2.71 8.48
C ILE A 226 29.57 1.57 7.47
N GLU A 227 29.53 0.32 7.98
CA GLU A 227 29.60 -0.89 7.16
C GLU A 227 28.43 -0.97 6.17
N GLU A 228 27.24 -0.53 6.59
CA GLU A 228 26.01 -0.58 5.82
C GLU A 228 26.06 0.24 4.52
N THR A 229 26.90 1.28 4.44
CA THR A 229 26.98 2.18 3.29
C THR A 229 28.24 2.02 2.45
N ALA A 230 29.18 1.15 2.85
CA ALA A 230 30.43 0.96 2.14
C ALA A 230 30.25 0.44 0.70
N HIS A 231 29.21 -0.36 0.46
CA HIS A 231 28.92 -0.96 -0.85
C HIS A 231 28.59 0.07 -1.94
N TYR A 232 28.11 1.27 -1.59
CA TYR A 232 27.80 2.33 -2.56
C TYR A 232 29.04 2.82 -3.32
N LEU A 233 30.25 2.67 -2.75
CA LEU A 233 31.51 3.01 -3.41
C LEU A 233 31.85 2.05 -4.56
N ALA A 234 31.29 0.85 -4.56
CA ALA A 234 31.55 -0.18 -5.57
C ALA A 234 30.51 -0.21 -6.70
N ILE A 235 29.49 0.66 -6.66
CA ILE A 235 28.45 0.70 -7.69
C ILE A 235 29.08 1.06 -9.03
N ARG A 236 28.82 0.21 -10.02
CA ARG A 236 29.37 0.34 -11.37
C ARG A 236 28.77 1.55 -12.09
N ASP A 237 29.63 2.46 -12.55
CA ASP A 237 29.28 3.50 -13.51
C ASP A 237 28.98 2.87 -14.89
N VAL A 238 27.84 3.26 -15.46
CA VAL A 238 27.33 2.76 -16.75
C VAL A 238 28.23 3.16 -17.94
N SER A 239 28.91 4.30 -17.88
CA SER A 239 29.58 4.90 -19.03
C SER A 239 31.04 4.50 -19.23
N GLY A 240 31.67 3.79 -18.29
CA GLY A 240 33.06 3.34 -18.39
C GLY A 240 34.11 4.45 -18.62
N LYS A 241 33.72 5.73 -18.53
CA LYS A 241 34.58 6.90 -18.70
C LYS A 241 34.73 7.59 -17.36
N GLU A 242 35.98 7.88 -17.02
CA GLU A 242 36.48 8.60 -15.84
C GLU A 242 35.38 9.32 -15.05
N ILE A 243 35.34 8.93 -13.77
CA ILE A 243 34.80 9.67 -12.63
C ILE A 243 34.92 11.16 -12.96
N LEU A 244 33.79 11.88 -13.00
CA LEU A 244 33.85 13.35 -13.03
C LEU A 244 34.82 13.76 -11.93
N PRO A 245 35.72 14.74 -12.15
CA PRO A 245 36.76 15.10 -11.18
C PRO A 245 36.12 15.10 -9.80
N GLU A 246 36.71 14.32 -8.87
CA GLU A 246 36.32 14.28 -7.46
C GLU A 246 35.84 15.69 -7.15
N ALA A 247 34.54 15.85 -6.93
CA ALA A 247 34.09 17.11 -6.38
C ALA A 247 34.94 17.30 -5.11
N GLU A 248 35.23 18.53 -4.71
CA GLU A 248 35.93 18.81 -3.45
C GLU A 248 35.13 18.30 -2.21
N THR A 249 34.17 17.39 -2.40
CA THR A 249 33.16 16.84 -1.51
C THR A 249 33.30 15.32 -1.42
N LEU A 250 32.83 14.74 -0.31
CA LEU A 250 32.90 13.30 -0.01
C LEU A 250 31.79 12.50 -0.73
N ASP A 251 31.40 12.94 -1.93
CA ASP A 251 30.26 12.40 -2.68
C ASP A 251 30.68 11.28 -3.64
N GLN A 252 29.86 10.24 -3.75
CA GLN A 252 29.98 9.24 -4.83
C GLN A 252 28.94 9.55 -5.91
N VAL A 253 29.40 9.85 -7.13
CA VAL A 253 28.53 10.15 -8.27
C VAL A 253 28.52 8.96 -9.24
N VAL A 254 27.34 8.42 -9.48
CA VAL A 254 27.10 7.30 -10.42
C VAL A 254 26.35 7.83 -11.63
N ARG A 255 26.90 7.67 -12.83
CA ARG A 255 26.19 7.97 -14.08
C ARG A 255 25.24 6.83 -14.43
N THR A 256 24.01 7.16 -14.79
CA THR A 256 22.98 6.18 -15.20
C THR A 256 23.02 5.88 -16.70
N GLY A 257 23.68 6.74 -17.49
CA GLY A 257 23.73 6.64 -18.96
C GLY A 257 22.47 7.09 -19.69
N VAL A 258 21.42 7.46 -18.97
CA VAL A 258 20.11 7.85 -19.51
C VAL A 258 19.79 9.31 -19.18
N GLN A 259 19.09 10.01 -20.07
CA GLN A 259 18.70 11.42 -19.86
C GLN A 259 17.46 11.60 -18.95
N TRP A 260 16.98 10.53 -18.32
CA TRP A 260 15.79 10.51 -17.47
C TRP A 260 16.16 10.30 -16.00
N LEU A 261 15.17 10.48 -15.11
CA LEU A 261 15.32 10.17 -13.70
C LEU A 261 15.23 8.66 -13.48
N ALA A 262 16.17 8.11 -12.71
CA ALA A 262 16.13 6.72 -12.27
C ALA A 262 15.07 6.47 -11.18
N VAL A 263 14.44 7.52 -10.65
CA VAL A 263 13.33 7.44 -9.71
C VAL A 263 12.11 8.14 -10.27
N GLU A 264 10.97 7.46 -10.18
CA GLU A 264 9.66 8.00 -10.51
C GLU A 264 8.79 8.12 -9.25
N PHE A 265 7.90 9.10 -9.25
CA PHE A 265 6.91 9.30 -8.20
C PHE A 265 5.52 9.13 -8.77
N TYR A 266 4.66 8.42 -8.04
CA TYR A 266 3.22 8.49 -8.28
C TYR A 266 2.48 8.87 -6.98
N PRO A 267 1.55 9.83 -7.05
CA PRO A 267 0.67 10.13 -5.93
C PRO A 267 -0.39 9.02 -5.80
N ASN A 268 -0.81 8.73 -4.58
CA ASN A 268 -1.98 7.87 -4.34
C ASN A 268 -3.25 8.51 -4.89
N MET A 269 -3.47 9.79 -4.56
CA MET A 269 -4.54 10.62 -5.12
C MET A 269 -4.15 12.10 -5.16
N LEU A 270 -4.71 12.86 -6.09
CA LEU A 270 -4.63 14.32 -6.13
C LEU A 270 -6.03 14.94 -6.35
N PRO A 271 -6.27 16.20 -5.91
CA PRO A 271 -5.38 17.03 -5.10
C PRO A 271 -5.40 16.62 -3.61
N ASN A 272 -4.38 17.02 -2.87
CA ASN A 272 -4.42 16.97 -1.41
C ASN A 272 -4.86 18.32 -0.83
N PRO A 273 -6.03 18.42 -0.18
CA PRO A 273 -6.56 19.69 0.29
C PRO A 273 -5.71 20.39 1.38
N MET A 274 -4.80 19.68 2.06
CA MET A 274 -3.98 20.28 3.12
C MET A 274 -2.81 21.10 2.58
N TRP A 275 -2.37 20.82 1.36
CA TRP A 275 -1.21 21.46 0.74
C TRP A 275 -1.40 21.87 -0.73
N ASP A 276 -2.61 21.76 -1.28
CA ASP A 276 -2.99 22.26 -2.61
C ASP A 276 -2.57 23.71 -2.88
N LYS A 277 -2.58 24.57 -1.85
CA LYS A 277 -2.20 25.98 -1.89
C LYS A 277 -0.76 26.25 -1.44
N LYS A 278 0.02 25.21 -1.10
CA LYS A 278 1.36 25.32 -0.50
C LYS A 278 2.48 25.08 -1.52
N GLY A 279 2.41 25.75 -2.67
CA GLY A 279 3.50 25.77 -3.66
C GLY A 279 3.95 24.37 -4.09
N VAL A 280 5.23 24.04 -3.86
CA VAL A 280 5.84 22.76 -4.27
C VAL A 280 5.15 21.55 -3.62
N LEU A 281 4.61 21.70 -2.41
CA LEU A 281 3.91 20.63 -1.69
C LEU A 281 2.61 20.21 -2.38
N ALA A 282 2.01 21.06 -3.23
CA ALA A 282 0.77 20.74 -3.94
C ALA A 282 0.89 19.50 -4.86
N ASN A 283 2.12 19.10 -5.20
CA ASN A 283 2.40 17.92 -6.01
C ASN A 283 2.47 16.62 -5.19
N LEU A 284 2.49 16.71 -3.86
CA LEU A 284 2.42 15.53 -2.98
C LEU A 284 0.98 15.00 -2.95
N GLY A 285 0.84 13.68 -3.02
CA GLY A 285 -0.47 13.06 -3.05
C GLY A 285 -1.18 13.03 -1.70
N ARG A 286 -2.43 12.55 -1.71
CA ARG A 286 -3.31 12.42 -0.56
C ARG A 286 -3.34 10.97 -0.08
N SER A 287 -3.06 10.77 1.20
CA SER A 287 -3.22 9.48 1.89
C SER A 287 -4.71 9.10 1.97
N ASP A 288 -5.01 7.81 1.98
CA ASP A 288 -6.37 7.32 2.25
C ASP A 288 -6.83 7.64 3.68
N PHE A 289 -5.88 7.91 4.58
CA PHE A 289 -6.16 8.27 5.98
C PHE A 289 -6.60 9.72 6.15
N TYR A 290 -6.53 10.53 5.09
CA TYR A 290 -6.90 11.93 5.16
C TYR A 290 -8.36 12.10 5.59
N GLY A 291 -8.57 12.71 6.76
CA GLY A 291 -9.91 12.93 7.34
C GLY A 291 -10.46 11.76 8.15
N LEU A 292 -9.73 10.64 8.25
CA LEU A 292 -10.11 9.45 9.01
C LEU A 292 -9.47 9.38 10.39
N GLU A 293 -8.52 10.26 10.71
CA GLU A 293 -7.73 10.21 11.95
C GLU A 293 -8.63 10.19 13.19
N SER A 294 -9.67 11.03 13.19
CA SER A 294 -10.64 11.07 14.28
C SER A 294 -11.50 9.80 14.40
N LEU A 295 -11.71 9.06 13.30
CA LEU A 295 -12.42 7.79 13.32
C LEU A 295 -11.52 6.67 13.84
N PHE A 296 -10.23 6.67 13.46
CA PHE A 296 -9.24 5.75 14.02
C PHE A 296 -9.11 5.92 15.54
N ASP A 297 -8.98 7.15 16.01
CA ASP A 297 -8.94 7.45 17.46
C ASP A 297 -10.18 6.95 18.20
N ARG A 298 -11.37 7.14 17.61
CA ARG A 298 -12.64 6.68 18.20
C ARG A 298 -12.71 5.17 18.27
N ILE A 299 -12.36 4.46 17.19
CA ILE A 299 -12.34 3.00 17.17
C ILE A 299 -11.39 2.47 18.25
N ASN A 300 -10.18 3.01 18.35
CA ASN A 300 -9.20 2.60 19.35
C ASN A 300 -9.68 2.89 20.78
N GLY A 301 -10.38 4.02 20.98
CA GLY A 301 -11.01 4.37 22.25
C GLY A 301 -12.12 3.39 22.66
N ILE A 302 -12.98 2.99 21.73
CA ILE A 302 -14.05 2.00 21.98
C ILE A 302 -13.45 0.61 22.23
N TRP A 303 -12.44 0.21 21.45
CA TRP A 303 -11.74 -1.06 21.67
C TRP A 303 -11.10 -1.13 23.06
N SER A 304 -10.41 -0.06 23.46
CA SER A 304 -9.87 0.08 24.81
C SER A 304 -10.97 0.06 25.88
N SER A 305 -12.14 0.63 25.62
CA SER A 305 -13.28 0.55 26.53
C SER A 305 -13.82 -0.87 26.66
N LEU A 306 -13.92 -1.61 25.55
CA LEU A 306 -14.34 -3.01 25.56
C LEU A 306 -13.39 -3.89 26.38
N MET A 307 -12.08 -3.72 26.22
CA MET A 307 -11.10 -4.45 27.04
C MET A 307 -11.24 -4.13 28.53
N ARG A 308 -11.47 -2.87 28.88
CA ARG A 308 -11.75 -2.48 30.27
C ARG A 308 -13.04 -3.10 30.79
N ASP A 309 -14.05 -3.25 29.94
CA ASP A 309 -15.29 -3.91 30.34
C ASP A 309 -15.07 -5.41 30.58
N PHE A 310 -14.18 -6.07 29.84
CA PHE A 310 -13.73 -7.43 30.18
C PHE A 310 -13.00 -7.48 31.52
N ASP A 311 -12.09 -6.55 31.79
CA ASP A 311 -11.35 -6.47 33.06
C ASP A 311 -12.28 -6.18 34.25
N ASN A 312 -13.28 -5.32 34.06
CA ASN A 312 -14.28 -4.98 35.07
C ASN A 312 -15.33 -6.09 35.24
N GLY A 313 -15.64 -6.80 34.15
CA GLY A 313 -16.58 -7.92 34.11
C GLY A 313 -16.01 -9.21 34.68
N ALA A 314 -14.69 -9.31 34.85
CA ALA A 314 -14.04 -10.36 35.62
C ALA A 314 -14.56 -10.31 37.07
N GLY A 315 -15.56 -11.14 37.36
CA GLY A 315 -16.34 -11.10 38.60
C GLY A 315 -15.45 -11.06 39.83
N ARG A 316 -15.72 -10.10 40.72
CA ARG A 316 -14.99 -9.95 41.98
C ARG A 316 -15.80 -10.57 43.11
N LEU A 317 -15.16 -11.46 43.87
CA LEU A 317 -15.77 -12.07 45.04
C LEU A 317 -15.40 -11.23 46.27
N THR A 318 -16.40 -10.60 46.88
CA THR A 318 -16.22 -10.00 48.21
C THR A 318 -16.51 -11.08 49.23
N VAL A 319 -15.48 -11.49 49.97
CA VAL A 319 -15.58 -12.56 50.96
C VAL A 319 -15.38 -11.95 52.36
N PRO A 320 -16.22 -12.30 53.35
CA PRO A 320 -16.06 -11.82 54.72
C PRO A 320 -14.66 -12.10 55.29
N GLU A 321 -14.12 -11.15 56.05
CA GLU A 321 -12.76 -11.21 56.62
C GLU A 321 -12.50 -12.50 57.42
N SER A 322 -13.54 -13.08 58.04
CA SER A 322 -13.49 -14.34 58.80
C SER A 322 -13.10 -15.58 57.98
N TYR A 323 -13.11 -15.48 56.64
CA TYR A 323 -12.75 -16.58 55.72
C TYR A 323 -11.33 -16.39 55.13
N LEU A 324 -10.66 -15.28 55.41
CA LEU A 324 -9.31 -14.99 54.94
C LEU A 324 -8.27 -15.35 56.01
N ARG A 325 -7.17 -15.98 55.60
CA ARG A 325 -6.01 -16.20 56.48
C ARG A 325 -5.19 -14.91 56.56
N LEU A 326 -5.08 -14.34 57.75
CA LEU A 326 -4.35 -13.09 58.03
C LEU A 326 -2.83 -13.30 57.90
N ASN A 327 -2.18 -12.56 56.99
CA ASN A 327 -0.73 -12.53 56.80
C ASN A 327 -0.03 -11.58 57.79
N GLY A 328 -0.30 -11.74 59.09
CA GLY A 328 0.42 -11.11 60.20
C GLY A 328 0.29 -9.57 60.35
N PRO A 329 0.70 -9.01 61.51
CA PRO A 329 0.55 -7.59 61.82
C PRO A 329 1.59 -6.70 61.10
N GLY A 330 1.16 -5.54 60.58
CA GLY A 330 2.07 -4.46 60.14
C GLY A 330 2.34 -4.35 58.64
N LYS A 331 1.73 -5.19 57.79
CA LYS A 331 1.79 -5.03 56.32
C LYS A 331 0.64 -4.11 55.88
N GLY A 332 0.94 -2.86 55.56
CA GLY A 332 -0.04 -1.84 55.14
C GLY A 332 -0.91 -2.26 53.93
N ALA A 333 -1.89 -1.42 53.59
CA ALA A 333 -2.81 -1.69 52.48
C ALA A 333 -2.17 -1.32 51.12
N SER A 334 -2.05 -2.29 50.23
CA SER A 334 -1.79 -2.07 48.80
C SER A 334 -3.03 -2.47 48.00
N PHE A 335 -3.44 -1.61 47.07
CA PHE A 335 -4.55 -1.88 46.15
C PHE A 335 -4.00 -2.67 44.95
N ASP A 336 -4.39 -3.94 44.85
CA ASP A 336 -4.00 -4.84 43.76
C ASP A 336 -5.20 -5.09 42.85
N MET A 337 -5.15 -4.56 41.62
CA MET A 337 -6.22 -4.66 40.63
C MET A 337 -6.44 -6.10 40.12
N GLY A 338 -5.46 -7.00 40.29
CA GLY A 338 -5.55 -8.41 39.87
C GLY A 338 -6.14 -9.35 40.93
N ARG A 339 -6.44 -8.84 42.14
CA ARG A 339 -6.93 -9.68 43.23
C ARG A 339 -8.42 -10.01 43.02
N GLN A 340 -8.74 -11.30 42.84
CA GLN A 340 -10.12 -11.76 42.63
C GLN A 340 -10.98 -11.80 43.90
N ILE A 341 -10.34 -11.77 45.08
CA ILE A 341 -10.99 -11.89 46.40
C ILE A 341 -10.68 -10.67 47.25
N TYR A 342 -11.70 -9.89 47.60
CA TYR A 342 -11.61 -8.70 48.45
C TYR A 342 -12.18 -8.97 49.84
N SER A 343 -11.54 -8.39 50.88
CA SER A 343 -12.09 -8.29 52.23
C SER A 343 -12.87 -6.98 52.35
N PRO A 344 -14.08 -6.98 52.93
CA PRO A 344 -14.73 -5.72 53.31
C PRO A 344 -13.86 -4.98 54.34
N VAL A 345 -13.77 -3.65 54.21
CA VAL A 345 -13.09 -2.79 55.20
C VAL A 345 -13.93 -2.74 56.47
N GLY A 346 -13.34 -3.10 57.60
CA GLY A 346 -14.02 -3.20 58.89
C GLY A 346 -14.71 -1.89 59.31
N GLY A 347 -16.03 -1.94 59.45
CA GLY A 347 -16.83 -0.80 59.92
C GLY A 347 -18.35 -0.98 59.86
N LEU A 348 -18.88 -1.94 59.08
CA LEU A 348 -20.31 -2.22 58.98
C LEU A 348 -20.55 -3.74 58.93
N VAL A 349 -20.47 -4.40 60.08
CA VAL A 349 -21.00 -5.77 60.25
C VAL A 349 -22.00 -5.72 61.39
N ASP A 350 -23.29 -5.71 61.06
CA ASP A 350 -24.39 -5.91 62.01
C ASP A 350 -24.47 -7.39 62.38
N ASP A 351 -24.70 -7.64 63.65
CA ASP A 351 -24.50 -8.90 64.33
C ASP A 351 -25.67 -9.87 64.02
N GLY A 352 -25.38 -11.02 63.37
CA GLY A 352 -26.29 -12.17 63.40
C GLY A 352 -26.83 -12.74 62.08
N LYS A 353 -26.38 -12.31 60.89
CA LYS A 353 -26.66 -13.04 59.63
C LYS A 353 -25.37 -13.44 58.93
N GLY A 354 -25.23 -14.74 58.65
CA GLY A 354 -24.05 -15.34 58.04
C GLY A 354 -23.52 -14.53 56.86
N GLY A 355 -22.21 -14.28 56.87
CA GLY A 355 -21.51 -13.46 55.89
C GLY A 355 -21.81 -13.93 54.47
N THR A 356 -22.65 -13.17 53.78
CA THR A 356 -23.09 -13.49 52.42
C THR A 356 -21.96 -13.12 51.48
N ILE A 357 -21.46 -14.09 50.71
CA ILE A 357 -20.52 -13.82 49.61
C ILE A 357 -21.30 -13.01 48.57
N THR A 358 -20.93 -11.75 48.37
CA THR A 358 -21.52 -10.93 47.33
C THR A 358 -20.67 -11.04 46.07
N LEU A 359 -21.25 -11.65 45.04
CA LEU A 359 -20.70 -11.62 43.69
C LEU A 359 -21.04 -10.26 43.08
N SER A 360 -20.03 -9.42 42.87
CA SER A 360 -20.18 -8.20 42.08
C SER A 360 -19.69 -8.50 40.68
N GLN A 361 -20.62 -8.77 39.78
CA GLN A 361 -20.36 -8.96 38.35
C GLN A 361 -21.10 -7.86 37.59
N PHE A 362 -20.36 -7.01 36.89
CA PHE A 362 -20.92 -6.03 35.97
C PHE A 362 -21.23 -6.70 34.63
N GLU A 363 -22.29 -6.25 33.97
CA GLU A 363 -22.62 -6.70 32.62
C GLU A 363 -21.57 -6.18 31.63
N ILE A 364 -21.03 -7.09 30.81
CA ILE A 364 -20.05 -6.76 29.77
C ILE A 364 -20.82 -6.42 28.50
N ARG A 365 -20.75 -5.17 28.05
CA ARG A 365 -21.52 -4.64 26.91
C ARG A 365 -20.86 -4.95 25.57
N VAL A 366 -20.60 -6.23 25.31
CA VAL A 366 -19.83 -6.68 24.14
C VAL A 366 -20.53 -6.27 22.84
N ASP A 367 -21.83 -6.54 22.71
CA ASP A 367 -22.58 -6.32 21.47
C ASP A 367 -22.68 -4.83 21.11
N GLU A 368 -22.84 -3.95 22.09
CA GLU A 368 -22.90 -2.50 21.88
C GLU A 368 -21.56 -1.94 21.37
N HIS A 369 -20.44 -2.41 21.94
CA HIS A 369 -19.11 -2.01 21.50
C HIS A 369 -18.80 -2.54 20.09
N LEU A 370 -19.05 -3.83 19.84
CA LEU A 370 -18.79 -4.44 18.53
C LEU A 370 -19.66 -3.81 17.43
N GLY A 371 -20.95 -3.57 17.69
CA GLY A 371 -21.82 -2.87 16.76
C GLY A 371 -21.37 -1.44 16.47
N THR A 372 -20.84 -0.73 17.48
CA THR A 372 -20.27 0.61 17.30
C THR A 372 -18.99 0.57 16.47
N ILE A 373 -18.09 -0.39 16.71
CA ILE A 373 -16.86 -0.59 15.93
C ILE A 373 -17.20 -0.89 14.47
N GLU A 374 -18.17 -1.77 14.22
CA GLU A 374 -18.62 -2.08 12.87
C GLU A 374 -19.18 -0.83 12.15
N ALA A 375 -20.03 -0.06 12.83
CA ALA A 375 -20.55 1.19 12.27
C ALA A 375 -19.44 2.19 11.92
N LEU A 376 -18.42 2.33 12.78
CA LEU A 376 -17.25 3.18 12.51
C LEU A 376 -16.44 2.65 11.32
N LYS A 377 -16.21 1.33 11.23
CA LYS A 377 -15.52 0.73 10.07
C LYS A 377 -16.30 0.94 8.76
N ARG A 378 -17.64 0.86 8.78
CA ARG A 378 -18.49 1.19 7.62
C ARG A 378 -18.28 2.64 7.17
N GLN A 379 -18.26 3.58 8.13
CA GLN A 379 -18.01 5.00 7.83
C GLN A 379 -16.60 5.24 7.26
N ILE A 380 -15.59 4.55 7.79
CA ILE A 380 -14.21 4.57 7.27
C ILE A 380 -14.17 4.12 5.82
N ALA A 381 -14.74 2.95 5.51
CA ALA A 381 -14.77 2.42 4.15
C ALA A 381 -15.44 3.39 3.16
N GLN A 382 -16.63 3.91 3.52
CA GLN A 382 -17.36 4.87 2.68
C GLN A 382 -16.57 6.17 2.46
N THR A 383 -15.92 6.70 3.50
CA THR A 383 -15.17 7.96 3.41
C THR A 383 -13.88 7.79 2.59
N ALA A 384 -13.24 6.61 2.68
CA ALA A 384 -12.09 6.25 1.84
C ALA A 384 -12.49 5.93 0.39
N GLY A 385 -13.78 5.71 0.11
CA GLY A 385 -14.29 5.39 -1.22
C GLY A 385 -14.20 3.90 -1.56
N TYR A 386 -14.20 3.03 -0.54
CA TYR A 386 -14.24 1.58 -0.69
C TYR A 386 -15.60 1.02 -0.30
N SER A 387 -15.95 -0.10 -0.91
CA SER A 387 -17.12 -0.85 -0.52
C SER A 387 -16.94 -1.46 0.88
N VAL A 388 -18.05 -1.51 1.62
CA VAL A 388 -18.09 -2.12 2.96
C VAL A 388 -17.76 -3.61 2.91
N SER A 389 -18.15 -4.28 1.82
CA SER A 389 -17.88 -5.70 1.58
C SER A 389 -16.39 -6.00 1.39
N HIS A 390 -15.64 -5.16 0.68
CA HIS A 390 -14.19 -5.29 0.55
C HIS A 390 -13.46 -5.05 1.86
N PHE A 391 -14.04 -4.26 2.76
CA PHE A 391 -13.52 -4.02 4.11
C PHE A 391 -13.88 -5.13 5.12
N GLY A 392 -14.31 -6.30 4.63
CA GLY A 392 -14.60 -7.50 5.45
C GLY A 392 -15.91 -7.44 6.23
N ILE A 393 -16.78 -6.46 5.94
CA ILE A 393 -18.07 -6.32 6.61
C ILE A 393 -19.17 -6.87 5.70
N HIS A 394 -19.69 -8.02 6.09
CA HIS A 394 -20.80 -8.67 5.40
C HIS A 394 -22.11 -8.35 6.12
N ASP A 395 -23.10 -7.90 5.36
CA ASP A 395 -24.45 -7.76 5.90
C ASP A 395 -25.05 -9.14 6.09
N THR A 396 -25.69 -9.38 7.23
CA THR A 396 -26.34 -10.65 7.58
C THR A 396 -27.65 -10.91 6.80
N GLY A 397 -28.11 -9.95 6.01
CA GLY A 397 -29.28 -10.10 5.12
C GLY A 397 -28.95 -10.78 3.79
N THR A 398 -29.95 -11.43 3.18
CA THR A 398 -29.86 -11.95 1.81
C THR A 398 -29.74 -10.78 0.82
N LYS A 399 -28.51 -10.41 0.47
CA LYS A 399 -28.24 -9.42 -0.58
C LYS A 399 -28.58 -9.98 -1.96
N THR A 400 -29.16 -9.16 -2.81
CA THR A 400 -29.40 -9.52 -4.21
C THR A 400 -28.10 -9.42 -5.01
N ALA A 401 -27.95 -10.22 -6.08
CA ALA A 401 -26.73 -10.22 -6.90
C ALA A 401 -26.40 -8.83 -7.49
N THR A 402 -27.41 -8.01 -7.76
CA THR A 402 -27.24 -6.64 -8.27
C THR A 402 -26.62 -5.72 -7.22
N GLU A 403 -27.07 -5.79 -5.96
CA GLU A 403 -26.49 -4.99 -4.86
C GLU A 403 -25.03 -5.35 -4.59
N VAL A 404 -24.66 -6.63 -4.74
CA VAL A 404 -23.26 -7.07 -4.61
C VAL A 404 -22.38 -6.48 -5.71
N ASN A 405 -22.89 -6.39 -6.95
CA ASN A 405 -22.16 -5.77 -8.05
C ASN A 405 -22.07 -4.24 -7.91
N ASP A 406 -23.15 -3.59 -7.48
CA ASP A 406 -23.16 -2.15 -7.22
C ASP A 406 -22.16 -1.80 -6.09
N ASP A 407 -22.13 -2.61 -5.02
CA ASP A 407 -21.14 -2.47 -3.93
C ASP A 407 -19.70 -2.56 -4.47
N ARG A 408 -19.39 -3.52 -5.34
CA ARG A 408 -18.04 -3.69 -5.89
C ARG A 408 -17.61 -2.51 -6.78
N THR A 409 -18.57 -1.91 -7.50
CA THR A 409 -18.32 -0.82 -8.45
C THR A 409 -17.69 0.41 -7.79
N ASP A 410 -17.99 0.70 -6.52
CA ASP A 410 -17.40 1.86 -5.82
C ASP A 410 -15.90 1.68 -5.55
N SER A 411 -15.49 0.49 -5.11
CA SER A 411 -14.06 0.16 -4.95
C SER A 411 -13.33 0.23 -6.28
N GLU A 412 -13.95 -0.24 -7.37
CA GLU A 412 -13.35 -0.18 -8.71
C GLU A 412 -13.18 1.24 -9.21
N ARG A 413 -14.17 2.11 -9.01
CA ARG A 413 -14.05 3.53 -9.35
C ARG A 413 -12.88 4.19 -8.61
N THR A 414 -12.66 3.83 -7.35
CA THR A 414 -11.52 4.33 -6.58
C THR A 414 -10.20 3.76 -7.10
N ARG A 415 -10.13 2.45 -7.36
CA ARG A 415 -8.98 1.80 -7.99
C ARG A 415 -8.60 2.46 -9.32
N ASP A 416 -9.56 2.67 -10.21
CA ASP A 416 -9.31 3.22 -11.55
C ASP A 416 -8.75 4.65 -11.48
N LYS A 417 -9.24 5.47 -10.53
CA LYS A 417 -8.68 6.81 -10.28
C LYS A 417 -7.22 6.73 -9.82
N LYS A 418 -6.87 5.78 -8.95
CA LYS A 418 -5.48 5.58 -8.51
C LYS A 418 -4.61 5.07 -9.67
N ALA A 419 -5.11 4.12 -10.45
CA ALA A 419 -4.44 3.57 -11.62
C ALA A 419 -4.07 4.65 -12.65
N MET A 420 -4.89 5.70 -12.83
CA MET A 420 -4.56 6.83 -13.72
C MET A 420 -3.25 7.54 -13.36
N TYR A 421 -2.87 7.57 -12.08
CA TYR A 421 -1.60 8.16 -11.63
C TYR A 421 -0.43 7.18 -11.74
N VAL A 422 -0.69 5.90 -11.48
CA VAL A 422 0.33 4.84 -11.51
C VAL A 422 0.77 4.54 -12.94
N ARG A 423 -0.16 4.33 -13.88
CA ARG A 423 0.15 3.97 -15.29
C ARG A 423 1.27 4.83 -15.91
N PRO A 424 1.19 6.18 -15.93
CA PRO A 424 2.23 6.98 -16.55
C PRO A 424 3.56 6.98 -15.78
N ALA A 425 3.54 6.80 -14.45
CA ALA A 425 4.78 6.67 -13.68
C ALA A 425 5.47 5.34 -13.97
N LEU A 426 4.69 4.27 -14.04
CA LEU A 426 5.18 2.93 -14.31
C LEU A 426 5.76 2.82 -15.72
N ALA A 427 5.12 3.41 -16.72
CA ALA A 427 5.64 3.45 -18.09
C ALA A 427 6.99 4.17 -18.19
N ARG A 428 7.17 5.29 -17.48
CA ARG A 428 8.46 6.03 -17.46
C ARG A 428 9.54 5.27 -16.71
N LEU A 429 9.19 4.61 -15.61
CA LEU A 429 10.09 3.76 -14.85
C LEU A 429 10.55 2.57 -15.70
N ALA A 430 9.61 1.86 -16.31
CA ALA A 430 9.86 0.71 -17.19
C ALA A 430 10.81 1.07 -18.34
N ARG A 431 10.57 2.19 -19.03
CA ARG A 431 11.48 2.70 -20.06
C ARG A 431 12.89 2.97 -19.51
N THR A 432 12.96 3.64 -18.37
CA THR A 432 14.23 4.01 -17.77
C THR A 432 15.01 2.78 -17.29
N ALA A 433 14.32 1.82 -16.68
CA ALA A 433 14.89 0.55 -16.24
C ALA A 433 15.47 -0.24 -17.42
N LEU A 434 14.71 -0.41 -18.50
CA LEU A 434 15.15 -1.12 -19.70
C LEU A 434 16.39 -0.48 -20.33
N ALA A 435 16.44 0.85 -20.37
CA ALA A 435 17.58 1.60 -20.90
C ALA A 435 18.82 1.46 -20.02
N ILE A 436 18.68 1.57 -18.68
CA ILE A 436 19.78 1.36 -17.74
C ILE A 436 20.28 -0.10 -17.84
N ASP A 437 19.38 -1.07 -17.94
CA ASP A 437 19.71 -2.49 -18.07
C ASP A 437 20.57 -2.77 -19.31
N GLY A 438 20.21 -2.19 -20.47
CA GLY A 438 20.98 -2.33 -21.71
C GLY A 438 22.43 -1.86 -21.58
N PHE A 439 22.69 -0.88 -20.72
CA PHE A 439 24.03 -0.40 -20.46
C PHE A 439 24.78 -1.19 -19.37
N VAL A 440 24.12 -1.53 -18.25
CA VAL A 440 24.75 -2.26 -17.14
C VAL A 440 25.04 -3.72 -17.54
N PHE A 441 24.10 -4.34 -18.26
CA PHE A 441 24.08 -5.75 -18.65
C PHE A 441 24.01 -5.90 -20.18
N PRO A 442 25.07 -5.51 -20.92
CA PRO A 442 25.05 -5.49 -22.37
C PRO A 442 24.83 -6.89 -22.96
N GLY A 443 24.00 -6.97 -24.00
CA GLY A 443 23.73 -8.20 -24.76
C GLY A 443 22.60 -9.07 -24.19
N LYS A 444 21.87 -8.62 -23.16
CA LYS A 444 20.75 -9.36 -22.54
C LYS A 444 19.36 -8.90 -22.96
N GLY A 445 19.25 -8.09 -24.01
CA GLY A 445 17.97 -7.58 -24.53
C GLY A 445 17.59 -6.18 -24.05
N GLY A 446 18.26 -5.63 -23.03
CA GLY A 446 18.06 -4.25 -22.62
C GLY A 446 18.47 -3.26 -23.72
N ALA A 447 17.66 -2.23 -23.95
CA ALA A 447 17.85 -1.26 -25.02
C ALA A 447 17.29 0.12 -24.66
N VAL A 448 17.85 1.16 -25.26
CA VAL A 448 17.30 2.51 -25.16
C VAL A 448 16.15 2.64 -26.14
N ILE A 449 14.92 2.55 -25.61
CA ILE A 449 13.68 2.75 -26.37
C ILE A 449 13.04 4.05 -25.86
N GLU A 450 12.75 4.99 -26.75
CA GLU A 450 12.14 6.29 -26.39
C GLU A 450 10.64 6.17 -26.10
N ASP A 451 9.98 5.23 -26.79
CA ASP A 451 8.55 4.96 -26.67
C ASP A 451 8.20 4.49 -25.25
N LEU A 452 7.05 4.93 -24.76
CA LEU A 452 6.54 4.50 -23.46
C LEU A 452 5.78 3.17 -23.60
N PRO A 453 6.05 2.18 -22.75
CA PRO A 453 5.21 0.99 -22.64
C PRO A 453 3.77 1.35 -22.28
N ASP A 454 2.81 0.61 -22.83
CA ASP A 454 1.43 0.64 -22.38
C ASP A 454 1.26 -0.23 -21.13
N ILE A 455 0.44 0.26 -20.20
CA ILE A 455 0.23 -0.33 -18.88
C ILE A 455 -1.25 -0.62 -18.68
N GLU A 456 -1.60 -1.89 -18.67
CA GLU A 456 -2.97 -2.37 -18.46
C GLU A 456 -3.08 -3.10 -17.12
N PHE A 457 -3.98 -2.63 -16.27
CA PHE A 457 -4.33 -3.31 -15.01
C PHE A 457 -5.55 -4.20 -15.25
N ALA A 458 -5.54 -5.41 -14.69
CA ALA A 458 -6.69 -6.30 -14.76
C ALA A 458 -7.89 -5.73 -14.00
N GLU A 459 -9.10 -6.05 -14.46
CA GLU A 459 -10.33 -5.75 -13.73
C GLU A 459 -10.48 -6.73 -12.55
N VAL A 460 -10.61 -6.19 -11.33
CA VAL A 460 -10.82 -6.97 -10.10
C VAL A 460 -12.21 -7.64 -10.10
N SER A 461 -13.23 -6.98 -10.67
CA SER A 461 -14.56 -7.57 -10.79
C SER A 461 -14.61 -8.57 -11.96
N GLN A 462 -14.26 -9.82 -11.66
CA GLN A 462 -14.72 -10.93 -12.48
C GLN A 462 -16.25 -10.91 -12.48
N VAL A 463 -16.85 -10.61 -13.63
CA VAL A 463 -18.30 -10.78 -13.83
C VAL A 463 -18.64 -12.21 -13.43
N ASP A 464 -19.61 -12.35 -12.51
CA ASP A 464 -20.11 -13.64 -12.08
C ASP A 464 -20.31 -14.57 -13.29
N PRO A 465 -19.67 -15.76 -13.33
CA PRO A 465 -19.72 -16.65 -14.47
C PRO A 465 -21.15 -16.98 -14.91
N GLU A 466 -22.11 -17.03 -13.97
CA GLU A 466 -23.51 -17.27 -14.27
C GLU A 466 -24.16 -16.06 -14.96
N SER A 467 -23.93 -14.84 -14.45
CA SER A 467 -24.35 -13.61 -15.12
C SER A 467 -23.76 -13.49 -16.52
N ARG A 468 -22.46 -13.78 -16.67
CA ARG A 468 -21.76 -13.74 -17.97
C ARG A 468 -22.33 -14.76 -18.94
N ALA A 469 -22.56 -15.99 -18.49
CA ALA A 469 -23.19 -17.04 -19.29
C ALA A 469 -24.62 -16.66 -19.73
N ARG A 470 -25.43 -16.08 -18.82
CA ARG A 470 -26.77 -15.59 -19.15
C ARG A 470 -26.74 -14.51 -20.23
N THR A 471 -25.85 -13.52 -20.11
CA THR A 471 -25.68 -12.48 -21.14
C THR A 471 -25.27 -13.08 -22.48
N ILE A 472 -24.29 -13.98 -22.49
CA ILE A 472 -23.84 -14.66 -23.72
C ILE A 472 -24.99 -15.45 -24.34
N GLN A 473 -25.77 -16.18 -23.54
CA GLN A 473 -26.93 -16.93 -24.01
C GLN A 473 -28.00 -16.01 -24.62
N MET A 474 -28.29 -14.86 -24.01
CA MET A 474 -29.25 -13.89 -24.53
C MET A 474 -28.78 -13.28 -25.87
N LEU A 475 -27.49 -12.93 -25.97
CA LEU A 475 -26.91 -12.37 -27.20
C LEU A 475 -26.84 -13.42 -28.32
N ASP A 476 -26.53 -14.68 -27.99
CA ASP A 476 -26.51 -15.78 -28.94
C ASP A 476 -27.93 -16.11 -29.45
N ALA A 477 -28.91 -16.16 -28.55
CA ALA A 477 -30.31 -16.35 -28.92
C ALA A 477 -30.85 -15.22 -29.81
N ALA A 478 -30.41 -13.98 -29.57
CA ALA A 478 -30.70 -12.83 -30.43
C ALA A 478 -29.91 -12.81 -31.74
N ARG A 479 -28.93 -13.73 -31.91
CA ARG A 479 -27.96 -13.77 -33.02
C ARG A 479 -27.23 -12.44 -33.23
N SER A 480 -26.96 -11.72 -32.14
CA SER A 480 -26.35 -10.38 -32.19
C SER A 480 -24.82 -10.39 -32.03
N VAL A 481 -24.22 -11.55 -31.79
CA VAL A 481 -22.77 -11.72 -31.59
C VAL A 481 -22.22 -12.88 -32.41
N SER A 482 -20.95 -12.77 -32.84
CA SER A 482 -20.25 -13.84 -33.56
C SER A 482 -19.73 -14.92 -32.61
N ILE A 483 -19.45 -16.13 -33.12
CA ILE A 483 -18.84 -17.22 -32.32
C ILE A 483 -17.54 -16.77 -31.66
N ARG A 484 -16.65 -16.09 -32.41
CA ARG A 484 -15.41 -15.51 -31.89
C ARG A 484 -15.67 -14.55 -30.73
N THR A 485 -16.67 -13.68 -30.87
CA THR A 485 -17.06 -12.74 -29.81
C THR A 485 -17.60 -13.48 -28.59
N LYS A 486 -18.38 -14.56 -28.76
CA LYS A 486 -18.85 -15.39 -27.64
C LYS A 486 -17.71 -16.04 -26.88
N VAL A 487 -16.71 -16.59 -27.57
CA VAL A 487 -15.50 -17.17 -26.96
C VAL A 487 -14.76 -16.11 -26.16
N ARG A 488 -14.48 -14.94 -26.76
CA ARG A 488 -13.82 -13.83 -26.05
C ARG A 488 -14.63 -13.30 -24.86
N MET A 489 -15.95 -13.29 -24.94
CA MET A 489 -16.80 -12.92 -23.81
C MET A 489 -16.82 -14.00 -22.73
N ALA A 490 -16.76 -15.29 -23.10
CA ALA A 490 -16.76 -16.41 -22.17
C ALA A 490 -15.42 -16.55 -21.44
N GLN A 491 -14.32 -16.31 -22.14
CA GLN A 491 -12.94 -16.41 -21.67
C GLN A 491 -12.14 -15.19 -22.16
N PRO A 492 -12.19 -14.07 -21.42
CA PRO A 492 -11.50 -12.84 -21.81
C PRO A 492 -9.97 -12.91 -21.79
N GLY A 493 -9.40 -13.91 -21.11
CA GLY A 493 -7.95 -14.08 -20.95
C GLY A 493 -7.26 -14.90 -22.06
N LEU A 494 -8.01 -15.42 -23.04
CA LEU A 494 -7.41 -16.10 -24.19
C LEU A 494 -6.66 -15.08 -25.06
N ASP A 495 -5.49 -15.46 -25.55
CA ASP A 495 -4.80 -14.66 -26.56
C ASP A 495 -5.57 -14.66 -27.91
N GLU A 496 -5.14 -13.85 -28.88
CA GLU A 496 -5.87 -13.76 -30.15
C GLU A 496 -5.85 -15.08 -30.94
N GLN A 497 -4.77 -15.86 -30.85
CA GLN A 497 -4.63 -17.13 -31.56
C GLN A 497 -5.49 -18.21 -30.91
N GLU A 498 -5.42 -18.34 -29.58
CA GLU A 498 -6.22 -19.26 -28.78
C GLU A 498 -7.72 -18.98 -28.93
N ALA A 499 -8.12 -17.71 -28.96
CA ALA A 499 -9.52 -17.32 -29.17
C ALA A 499 -10.03 -17.70 -30.58
N ASP A 500 -9.15 -17.66 -31.58
CA ASP A 500 -9.47 -18.07 -32.96
C ASP A 500 -9.52 -19.60 -33.09
N GLU A 501 -8.59 -20.32 -32.46
CA GLU A 501 -8.58 -21.78 -32.40
C GLU A 501 -9.83 -22.35 -31.73
N GLU A 502 -10.24 -21.80 -30.58
CA GLU A 502 -11.45 -22.21 -29.87
C GLU A 502 -12.71 -21.87 -30.67
N ALA A 503 -12.75 -20.70 -31.31
CA ALA A 503 -13.87 -20.33 -32.17
C ALA A 503 -14.02 -21.27 -33.37
N ASP A 504 -12.90 -21.72 -33.95
CA ASP A 504 -12.89 -22.67 -35.06
C ASP A 504 -13.25 -24.09 -34.59
N ALA A 505 -12.80 -24.52 -33.42
CA ALA A 505 -13.23 -25.78 -32.81
C ALA A 505 -14.77 -25.80 -32.64
N ILE A 506 -15.35 -24.73 -32.10
CA ILE A 506 -16.81 -24.59 -31.94
C ILE A 506 -17.53 -24.60 -33.30
N ARG A 507 -16.96 -24.02 -34.35
CA ARG A 507 -17.56 -24.07 -35.71
C ARG A 507 -17.59 -25.49 -36.26
N VAL A 508 -16.49 -26.24 -36.08
CA VAL A 508 -16.39 -27.64 -36.52
C VAL A 508 -17.41 -28.50 -35.78
N GLU A 509 -17.50 -28.38 -34.45
CA GLU A 509 -18.46 -29.12 -33.63
C GLU A 509 -19.92 -28.85 -34.01
N ASN A 510 -20.26 -27.60 -34.32
CA ASN A 510 -21.61 -27.22 -34.73
C ASN A 510 -21.94 -27.58 -36.18
N GLY A 511 -21.05 -28.27 -36.90
CA GLY A 511 -21.24 -28.61 -38.31
C GLY A 511 -21.29 -27.38 -39.23
N LEU A 512 -20.75 -26.24 -38.77
CA LEU A 512 -20.64 -24.98 -39.49
C LEU A 512 -19.29 -24.86 -40.22
N ALA A 513 -18.53 -25.96 -40.33
CA ALA A 513 -17.34 -26.02 -41.15
C ALA A 513 -17.68 -25.59 -42.59
N PRO A 514 -16.77 -24.89 -43.29
CA PRO A 514 -17.02 -24.44 -44.65
C PRO A 514 -17.44 -25.63 -45.50
N SER A 515 -18.70 -25.61 -45.98
CA SER A 515 -19.17 -26.54 -46.99
C SER A 515 -18.20 -26.48 -48.16
N THR A 516 -17.62 -27.62 -48.53
CA THR A 516 -16.89 -27.75 -49.78
C THR A 516 -17.74 -27.15 -50.90
N ASP A 517 -17.16 -26.25 -51.69
CA ASP A 517 -17.85 -25.56 -52.77
C ASP A 517 -18.52 -26.60 -53.69
N PRO A 518 -19.86 -26.57 -53.88
CA PRO A 518 -20.57 -27.55 -54.71
C PRO A 518 -20.13 -27.54 -56.18
N THR A 519 -19.31 -26.58 -56.62
CA THR A 519 -18.67 -26.57 -57.94
C THR A 519 -17.42 -27.46 -58.03
N THR A 520 -16.92 -28.00 -56.91
CA THR A 520 -15.78 -28.93 -56.87
C THR A 520 -16.18 -30.42 -56.79
N PHE A 521 -17.49 -30.71 -56.71
CA PHE A 521 -17.99 -32.09 -56.77
C PHE A 521 -18.03 -32.59 -58.22
N THR A 522 -16.93 -33.16 -58.71
CA THR A 522 -16.90 -33.90 -59.97
C THR A 522 -17.41 -35.32 -59.71
N GLY A 523 -18.70 -35.54 -59.98
CA GLY A 523 -19.36 -36.85 -59.86
C GLY A 523 -18.90 -37.86 -60.91
N ASP A 524 -17.65 -38.31 -60.85
CA ASP A 524 -17.15 -39.46 -61.60
C ASP A 524 -17.01 -40.66 -60.66
N GLY A 525 -18.07 -41.47 -60.57
CA GLY A 525 -17.96 -42.84 -60.11
C GLY A 525 -17.21 -43.67 -61.16
N PRO A 526 -16.32 -44.60 -60.77
CA PRO A 526 -15.60 -45.44 -61.73
C PRO A 526 -16.58 -46.34 -62.50
N PRO A 527 -16.34 -46.62 -63.80
CA PRO A 527 -17.21 -47.49 -64.58
C PRO A 527 -17.11 -48.95 -64.10
N PRO A 528 -18.15 -49.77 -64.30
CA PRO A 528 -18.19 -51.14 -63.79
C PRO A 528 -17.22 -52.02 -64.58
N ASP A 529 -16.25 -52.62 -63.88
CA ASP A 529 -15.39 -53.67 -64.43
C ASP A 529 -16.23 -54.91 -64.79
N GLU A 530 -16.07 -55.38 -66.03
CA GLU A 530 -16.55 -56.66 -66.51
C GLU A 530 -15.93 -57.80 -65.69
N VAL A 531 -16.78 -58.63 -65.08
CA VAL A 531 -16.40 -59.98 -64.62
C VAL A 531 -16.44 -60.91 -65.83
N PRO A 532 -15.53 -61.89 -65.96
CA PRO A 532 -15.59 -62.89 -67.04
C PRO A 532 -16.89 -63.71 -67.06
#